data_AF-A0A355PM37-F1
#
_entry.id   AF-A0A355PM37-F1
#
_cell.length_a   1.000
_cell.length_b   1.000
_cell.length_c   1.000
_cell.angle_alpha   90.00
_cell.angle_beta   90.00
_cell.angle_gamma   90.00
#
_symmetry.space_group_name_H-M   'P 1'
#
loop_
_entity.id
_entity.type
_entity.pdbx_description
1 polymer ?
#
loop_
_entity_poly.entity_id
_entity_poly.type
_entity_poly.pdbx_seq_one_letter_code
_entity_poly.pdbx_strand_id
1 'polypeptide(L)'
;MNSGQTGSLDRVVVVYGGTSAERDVSLKSGAAILAALKRQGVDALGYDPKEGGLAGLERLAPSAVFVALHGRGGEDGTFQGALELLGVPYTGSGVLASALGMDKQRTKQVWQAVGLPTPECIMLSENADWTAVVNQLGLPM
;
A
#
# COMPACT_ATOMS: atom_id res chain seq x y z
N MET A 1 7.70 -16.97 32.56
CA MET A 1 6.34 -16.88 31.99
C MET A 1 5.99 -15.41 31.90
N ASN A 2 6.30 -14.78 30.75
CA ASN A 2 5.96 -13.38 30.54
C ASN A 2 4.53 -13.34 30.03
N SER A 3 3.60 -12.99 30.91
CA SER A 3 2.21 -12.72 30.56
C SER A 3 2.19 -11.51 29.63
N GLY A 4 2.19 -11.77 28.33
CA GLY A 4 2.00 -10.75 27.30
C GLY A 4 0.69 -10.06 27.59
N GLN A 5 0.76 -8.81 28.07
CA GLN A 5 -0.38 -7.93 28.08
C GLN A 5 -0.77 -7.74 26.62
N THR A 6 -1.80 -8.46 26.18
CA THR A 6 -2.57 -8.06 25.01
C THR A 6 -3.23 -6.75 25.40
N GLY A 7 -2.58 -5.61 25.09
CA GLY A 7 -3.28 -4.33 25.08
C GLY A 7 -4.53 -4.54 24.23
N SER A 8 -5.70 -4.29 24.79
CA SER A 8 -6.94 -4.41 24.02
C SER A 8 -6.75 -3.55 22.79
N LEU A 9 -6.79 -4.15 21.59
CA LEU A 9 -6.92 -3.36 20.39
C LEU A 9 -8.29 -2.70 20.50
N ASP A 10 -8.28 -1.43 20.93
CA ASP A 10 -9.38 -0.50 20.70
C ASP A 10 -9.73 -0.50 19.20
N ARG A 11 -10.83 0.12 18.80
CA ARG A 11 -11.35 0.10 17.43
C ARG A 11 -10.30 0.09 16.31
N VAL A 12 -10.28 -0.99 15.53
CA VAL A 12 -9.48 -1.14 14.30
C VAL A 12 -10.31 -0.66 13.10
N VAL A 13 -9.76 0.19 12.25
CA VAL A 13 -10.44 0.62 11.03
C VAL A 13 -9.81 -0.04 9.82
N VAL A 14 -10.60 -0.78 9.05
CA VAL A 14 -10.21 -1.33 7.74
C VAL A 14 -10.50 -0.29 6.69
N VAL A 15 -9.45 0.28 6.10
CA VAL A 15 -9.57 1.30 5.06
C VAL A 15 -9.48 0.64 3.69
N TYR A 16 -10.53 0.77 2.88
CA TYR A 16 -10.65 0.15 1.56
C TYR A 16 -11.44 1.04 0.60
N GLY A 17 -11.60 0.63 -0.66
CA GLY A 17 -12.18 1.47 -1.70
C GLY A 17 -11.16 2.48 -2.24
N GLY A 18 -11.39 3.78 -2.00
CA GLY A 18 -10.57 4.86 -2.56
C GLY A 18 -10.93 5.24 -4.00
N THR A 19 -10.02 5.93 -4.69
CA THR A 19 -10.27 6.53 -6.02
C THR A 19 -9.38 5.98 -7.13
N SER A 20 -8.55 4.98 -6.84
CA SER A 20 -7.65 4.36 -7.83
C SER A 20 -8.44 3.52 -8.86
N ALA A 21 -7.76 3.15 -9.94
CA ALA A 21 -8.30 2.21 -10.93
C ALA A 21 -8.58 0.81 -10.35
N GLU A 22 -8.02 0.50 -9.18
CA GLU A 22 -8.11 -0.80 -8.50
C GLU A 22 -9.17 -0.82 -7.39
N ARG A 23 -10.06 0.19 -7.35
CA ARG A 23 -11.12 0.34 -6.35
C ARG A 23 -11.95 -0.93 -6.15
N ASP A 24 -12.34 -1.61 -7.22
CA ASP A 24 -13.20 -2.79 -7.12
C ASP A 24 -12.49 -3.97 -6.44
N VAL A 25 -11.17 -4.08 -6.63
CA VAL A 25 -10.33 -5.06 -5.93
C VAL A 25 -10.24 -4.69 -4.45
N SER A 26 -9.97 -3.41 -4.18
CA SER A 26 -9.91 -2.84 -2.83
C SER A 26 -11.19 -3.08 -2.03
N LEU A 27 -12.37 -2.86 -2.62
CA LEU A 27 -13.67 -3.14 -1.99
C LEU A 27 -13.83 -4.62 -1.61
N LYS A 28 -13.43 -5.54 -2.48
CA LYS A 28 -13.51 -7.00 -2.23
C LYS A 28 -12.57 -7.42 -1.12
N SER A 29 -11.31 -6.98 -1.18
CA SER A 29 -10.30 -7.27 -0.15
C SER A 29 -10.71 -6.71 1.21
N GLY A 30 -11.12 -5.44 1.25
CA GLY A 30 -11.56 -4.77 2.47
C GLY A 30 -12.75 -5.45 3.14
N ALA A 31 -13.76 -5.85 2.34
CA ALA A 31 -14.92 -6.59 2.86
C ALA A 31 -14.51 -7.95 3.47
N ALA A 32 -13.62 -8.69 2.81
CA ALA A 32 -13.13 -9.97 3.31
C ALA A 32 -12.33 -9.83 4.61
N ILE A 33 -11.44 -8.83 4.68
CA ILE A 33 -10.63 -8.51 5.87
C ILE A 33 -11.54 -8.08 7.03
N LEU A 34 -12.47 -7.16 6.79
CA LEU A 34 -13.42 -6.70 7.81
C LEU A 34 -14.23 -7.86 8.38
N ALA A 35 -14.75 -8.74 7.52
CA ALA A 35 -15.48 -9.92 7.95
C ALA A 35 -14.59 -10.87 8.77
N ALA A 36 -13.31 -11.04 8.39
CA ALA A 36 -12.37 -11.88 9.12
C ALA A 36 -12.04 -11.32 10.51
N LEU A 37 -11.76 -10.02 10.62
CA LEU A 37 -11.50 -9.37 11.91
C LEU A 37 -12.70 -9.47 12.85
N LYS A 38 -13.91 -9.22 12.34
CA LYS A 38 -15.16 -9.38 13.13
C LYS A 38 -15.36 -10.81 13.62
N ARG A 39 -15.06 -11.82 12.79
CA ARG A 39 -15.14 -13.24 13.22
C ARG A 39 -14.16 -13.60 14.34
N GLN A 40 -13.05 -12.87 14.45
CA GLN A 40 -12.07 -13.04 15.53
C GLN A 40 -12.40 -12.20 16.78
N GLY A 41 -13.55 -11.51 16.80
CA GLY A 41 -13.98 -10.69 17.94
C GLY A 41 -13.26 -9.34 18.04
N VAL A 42 -12.56 -8.90 17.00
CA VAL A 42 -11.96 -7.55 16.95
C VAL A 42 -13.05 -6.51 16.74
N ASP A 43 -13.02 -5.39 17.49
CA ASP A 43 -13.85 -4.22 17.20
C ASP A 43 -13.35 -3.57 15.90
N ALA A 44 -13.92 -4.01 14.78
CA ALA A 44 -13.49 -3.59 13.45
C ALA A 44 -14.60 -2.83 12.71
N LEU A 45 -14.23 -1.68 12.13
CA LEU A 45 -15.08 -0.84 11.30
C LEU A 45 -14.50 -0.72 9.89
N GLY A 46 -15.34 -0.77 8.87
CA GLY A 46 -14.94 -0.49 7.49
C GLY A 46 -15.04 1.00 7.16
N TYR A 47 -14.07 1.55 6.45
CA TYR A 47 -14.07 2.96 6.02
C TYR A 47 -13.58 3.10 4.58
N ASP A 48 -14.32 3.88 3.78
CA ASP A 48 -13.90 4.27 2.43
C ASP A 48 -13.61 5.77 2.40
N PRO A 49 -12.35 6.19 2.13
CA PRO A 49 -11.95 7.58 2.19
C PRO A 49 -12.44 8.40 0.99
N LYS A 50 -13.07 7.78 -0.03
CA LYS A 50 -13.49 8.46 -1.26
C LYS A 50 -14.29 9.75 -1.00
N GLU A 51 -15.25 9.72 -0.08
CA GLU A 51 -16.13 10.86 0.20
C GLU A 51 -15.72 11.63 1.46
N GLY A 52 -15.25 10.92 2.50
CA GLY A 52 -14.94 11.53 3.79
C GLY A 52 -13.48 11.96 3.98
N GLY A 53 -12.60 11.59 3.05
CA GLY A 53 -11.17 11.89 3.10
C GLY A 53 -10.47 11.44 4.37
N LEU A 54 -9.33 12.06 4.66
CA LEU A 54 -8.57 11.78 5.89
C LEU A 54 -9.30 12.23 7.16
N ALA A 55 -9.99 13.37 7.09
CA ALA A 55 -10.75 13.92 8.22
C ALA A 55 -11.86 12.97 8.69
N GLY A 56 -12.46 12.20 7.79
CA GLY A 56 -13.43 11.17 8.17
C GLY A 56 -12.79 10.03 8.94
N LEU A 57 -11.58 9.58 8.55
CA LEU A 57 -10.82 8.58 9.30
C LEU A 57 -10.43 9.11 10.68
N GLU A 58 -9.93 10.35 10.77
CA GLU A 58 -9.53 10.97 12.05
C GLU A 58 -10.69 11.00 13.05
N ARG A 59 -11.90 11.35 12.61
CA ARG A 59 -13.10 11.35 13.46
C ARG A 59 -13.48 9.97 13.99
N LEU A 60 -13.07 8.89 13.34
CA LEU A 60 -13.32 7.52 13.82
C LEU A 60 -12.40 7.15 14.99
N ALA A 61 -11.34 7.94 15.23
CA ALA A 61 -10.32 7.72 16.25
C ALA A 61 -9.81 6.26 16.28
N PRO A 62 -9.29 5.74 15.15
CA PRO A 62 -8.77 4.38 15.09
C PRO A 62 -7.59 4.20 16.05
N SER A 63 -7.56 3.08 16.75
CA SER A 63 -6.36 2.65 17.49
C SER A 63 -5.29 2.12 16.55
N ALA A 64 -5.72 1.55 15.42
CA ALA A 64 -4.90 1.07 14.33
C ALA A 64 -5.71 1.03 13.02
N VAL A 65 -5.00 1.12 11.91
CA VAL A 65 -5.58 1.02 10.57
C VAL A 65 -5.09 -0.22 9.83
N PHE A 66 -6.02 -1.06 9.38
CA PHE A 66 -5.73 -2.08 8.39
C PHE A 66 -5.87 -1.46 7.00
N VAL A 67 -4.75 -1.30 6.30
CA VAL A 67 -4.73 -0.73 4.95
C VAL A 67 -5.08 -1.83 3.94
N ALA A 68 -6.25 -1.70 3.32
CA ALA A 68 -6.74 -2.55 2.24
C ALA A 68 -7.05 -1.74 0.97
N LEU A 69 -6.42 -0.56 0.83
CA LEU A 69 -6.40 0.22 -0.40
C LEU A 69 -5.44 -0.41 -1.40
N HIS A 70 -5.79 -0.36 -2.69
CA HIS A 70 -4.96 -0.83 -3.80
C HIS A 70 -4.65 0.32 -4.74
N GLY A 71 -3.43 0.35 -5.27
CA GLY A 71 -3.00 1.33 -6.26
C GLY A 71 -2.57 2.67 -5.69
N ARG A 72 -2.46 3.64 -6.61
CA ARG A 72 -1.98 4.99 -6.32
C ARG A 72 -2.80 5.66 -5.22
N GLY A 73 -2.10 6.34 -4.31
CA GLY A 73 -2.64 6.93 -3.09
C GLY A 73 -2.70 5.98 -1.90
N GLY A 74 -2.94 4.67 -2.11
CA GLY A 74 -3.03 3.67 -1.04
C GLY A 74 -1.75 2.89 -0.78
N GLU A 75 -1.00 2.59 -1.84
CA GLU A 75 0.18 1.70 -1.78
C GLU A 75 1.52 2.42 -2.05
N ASP A 76 1.46 3.71 -2.44
CA ASP A 76 2.62 4.50 -2.90
C ASP A 76 3.28 5.36 -1.82
N GLY A 77 2.92 5.14 -0.55
CA GLY A 77 3.44 5.91 0.59
C GLY A 77 2.60 7.15 0.95
N THR A 78 1.67 7.57 0.10
CA THR A 78 0.86 8.78 0.35
C THR A 78 -0.03 8.61 1.57
N PHE A 79 -0.86 7.55 1.60
CA PHE A 79 -1.74 7.30 2.75
C PHE A 79 -0.96 6.93 4.00
N GLN A 80 0.15 6.19 3.87
CA GLN A 80 1.06 5.90 4.96
C GLN A 80 1.57 7.19 5.62
N GLY A 81 2.01 8.18 4.82
CA GLY A 81 2.48 9.46 5.34
C GLY A 81 1.38 10.23 6.07
N ALA A 82 0.13 10.11 5.62
CA ALA A 82 -1.02 10.68 6.32
C ALA A 82 -1.24 10.04 7.69
N LEU A 83 -1.09 8.71 7.80
CA LEU A 83 -1.22 7.98 9.06
C LEU A 83 -0.06 8.27 10.03
N GLU A 84 1.16 8.44 9.52
CA GLU A 84 2.32 8.91 10.31
C GLU A 84 2.04 10.28 10.95
N LEU A 85 1.48 11.23 10.18
CA LEU A 85 1.10 12.54 10.71
C LEU A 85 -0.01 12.48 11.76
N LEU A 86 -0.95 11.54 11.61
CA LEU A 86 -2.01 11.29 12.59
C LEU A 86 -1.52 10.51 13.82
N GLY A 87 -0.29 9.96 13.80
CA GLY A 87 0.22 9.10 14.86
C GLY A 87 -0.53 7.78 15.00
N VAL A 88 -1.19 7.31 13.93
CA VAL A 88 -2.01 6.10 13.94
C VAL A 88 -1.19 4.93 13.38
N PRO A 89 -0.99 3.84 14.14
CA PRO A 89 -0.26 2.68 13.63
C PRO A 89 -1.07 1.97 12.54
N TYR A 90 -0.38 1.36 11.58
CA TYR A 90 -1.03 0.73 10.44
C TYR A 90 -0.30 -0.50 9.92
N THR A 91 -1.01 -1.33 9.17
CA THR A 91 -0.46 -2.57 8.60
C THR A 91 0.38 -2.31 7.35
N GLY A 92 1.47 -3.08 7.20
CA GLY A 92 2.26 -3.12 5.97
C GLY A 92 3.52 -2.28 6.02
N SER A 93 3.99 -1.84 4.86
CA SER A 93 5.22 -1.08 4.69
C SER A 93 5.08 0.38 5.13
N GLY A 94 6.18 0.95 5.64
CA GLY A 94 6.32 2.38 5.91
C GLY A 94 6.34 3.24 4.63
N VAL A 95 6.30 4.58 4.78
CA VAL A 95 6.25 5.55 3.67
C VAL A 95 7.30 5.26 2.59
N LEU A 96 8.57 5.18 2.98
CA LEU A 96 9.68 4.97 2.04
C LEU A 96 9.57 3.64 1.31
N ALA A 97 9.26 2.56 2.02
CA ALA A 97 9.19 1.22 1.43
C ALA A 97 7.99 1.10 0.47
N SER A 98 6.85 1.69 0.81
CA SER A 98 5.69 1.78 -0.08
C SER A 98 6.00 2.59 -1.35
N ALA A 99 6.54 3.80 -1.19
CA ALA A 99 6.90 4.66 -2.33
C ALA A 99 7.94 4.02 -3.25
N LEU A 100 8.99 3.42 -2.66
CA LEU A 100 10.03 2.72 -3.42
C LEU A 100 9.45 1.49 -4.13
N GLY A 101 8.68 0.67 -3.43
CA GLY A 101 8.10 -0.56 -3.98
C GLY A 101 7.13 -0.31 -5.14
N MET A 102 6.41 0.81 -5.12
CA MET A 102 5.53 1.22 -6.22
C MET A 102 6.31 1.68 -7.47
N ASP A 103 7.51 2.23 -7.27
CA ASP A 103 8.39 2.66 -8.37
C ASP A 103 9.33 1.53 -8.79
N LYS A 104 8.93 0.82 -9.87
CA LYS A 104 9.70 -0.30 -10.43
C LYS A 104 11.11 0.10 -10.86
N GLN A 105 11.28 1.30 -11.43
CA GLN A 105 12.59 1.76 -11.89
C GLN A 105 13.53 1.97 -10.70
N ARG A 106 13.08 2.71 -9.69
CA ARG A 106 13.88 3.00 -8.49
C ARG A 106 14.15 1.74 -7.67
N THR A 107 13.16 0.85 -7.54
CA THR A 107 13.35 -0.48 -6.92
C THR A 107 14.47 -1.25 -7.62
N LYS A 108 14.44 -1.33 -8.96
CA LYS A 108 15.49 -2.01 -9.74
C LYS A 108 16.88 -1.39 -9.55
N GLN A 109 16.97 -0.07 -9.52
CA GLN A 109 18.23 0.64 -9.26
C GLN A 109 18.80 0.29 -7.88
N VAL A 110 17.95 0.28 -6.84
CA VAL A 110 18.36 -0.12 -5.49
C VAL A 110 18.82 -1.58 -5.47
N TRP A 111 18.07 -2.48 -6.11
CA TRP A 111 18.44 -3.90 -6.20
C TRP A 111 19.80 -4.09 -6.86
N GLN A 112 20.04 -3.45 -8.01
CA GLN A 112 21.32 -3.50 -8.72
C GLN A 112 22.46 -2.96 -7.85
N ALA A 113 22.25 -1.84 -7.15
CA ALA A 113 23.27 -1.24 -6.28
C ALA A 113 23.70 -2.15 -5.12
N VAL A 114 22.80 -3.01 -4.63
CA VAL A 114 23.09 -3.97 -3.56
C VAL A 114 23.37 -5.40 -4.05
N GLY A 115 23.49 -5.60 -5.37
CA GLY A 115 23.81 -6.90 -5.97
C GLY A 115 22.65 -7.90 -5.98
N LEU A 116 21.40 -7.45 -5.85
CA LEU A 116 20.22 -8.29 -6.01
C LEU A 116 19.89 -8.48 -7.51
N PRO A 117 19.56 -9.72 -7.95
CA PRO A 117 19.26 -9.99 -9.35
C PRO A 117 17.96 -9.32 -9.79
N THR A 118 17.97 -8.69 -10.96
CA THR A 118 16.76 -8.15 -11.60
C THR A 118 16.91 -8.21 -13.12
N PRO A 119 15.82 -8.41 -13.90
CA PRO A 119 15.90 -8.39 -15.36
C PRO A 119 16.51 -7.08 -15.88
N GLU A 120 17.31 -7.17 -16.94
CA GLU A 120 17.80 -5.98 -17.64
C GLU A 120 16.61 -5.15 -18.14
N CYS A 121 16.74 -3.83 -18.09
CA CYS A 121 15.68 -2.93 -18.50
C CYS A 121 16.25 -1.60 -19.01
N ILE A 122 15.50 -0.94 -19.89
CA ILE A 122 15.78 0.40 -20.40
C ILE A 122 14.59 1.29 -20.07
N MET A 123 14.87 2.50 -19.59
CA MET A 123 13.83 3.53 -19.46
C MET A 123 13.63 4.24 -20.79
N LEU A 124 12.38 4.23 -21.26
CA LEU A 124 12.01 4.85 -22.52
C LEU A 124 11.56 6.29 -22.29
N SER A 125 11.89 7.15 -23.25
CA SER A 125 11.29 8.47 -23.42
C SER A 125 10.44 8.48 -24.69
N GLU A 126 9.71 9.57 -24.93
CA GLU A 126 8.85 9.72 -26.13
C GLU A 126 9.61 9.53 -27.44
N ASN A 127 10.93 9.81 -27.45
CA ASN A 127 11.79 9.75 -28.64
C ASN A 127 12.74 8.54 -28.63
N ALA A 128 12.36 7.44 -27.96
CA ALA A 128 13.20 6.25 -27.86
C ALA A 128 13.48 5.62 -29.24
N ASP A 129 14.73 5.21 -29.47
CA ASP A 129 15.11 4.42 -30.64
C ASP A 129 14.80 2.94 -30.39
N TRP A 130 13.68 2.49 -30.98
CA TRP A 130 13.23 1.10 -30.87
C TRP A 130 14.24 0.08 -31.42
N THR A 131 15.03 0.46 -32.42
CA THR A 131 16.06 -0.42 -32.98
C THR A 131 17.15 -0.67 -31.95
N ALA A 132 17.61 0.39 -31.28
CA ALA A 132 18.58 0.28 -30.20
C ALA A 132 18.05 -0.55 -29.02
N VAL A 133 16.78 -0.37 -28.65
CA VAL A 133 16.13 -1.13 -27.57
C VAL A 133 16.11 -2.63 -27.87
N VAL A 134 15.67 -3.02 -29.07
CA VAL A 134 15.62 -4.43 -29.49
C VAL A 134 17.02 -5.03 -29.57
N ASN A 135 18.00 -4.26 -30.06
CA ASN A 135 19.39 -4.72 -30.13
C ASN A 135 19.99 -4.97 -28.75
N GLN A 136 19.59 -4.21 -27.72
CA GLN A 136 20.09 -4.39 -26.36
C GLN A 136 19.35 -5.48 -25.60
N LEU A 137 18.01 -5.49 -25.63
CA LEU A 137 17.20 -6.38 -24.78
C LEU A 137 16.75 -7.68 -25.46
N GLY A 138 16.75 -7.75 -26.79
CA GLY A 138 16.21 -8.87 -27.56
C GLY A 138 14.68 -8.90 -27.59
N LEU A 139 14.09 -10.00 -28.11
CA LEU A 139 12.65 -10.26 -28.10
C LEU A 139 12.37 -11.68 -27.59
N PRO A 140 11.25 -11.93 -26.88
CA PRO A 140 10.26 -10.95 -26.44
C PRO A 140 10.75 -10.06 -25.28
N MET A 141 10.10 -8.91 -25.11
CA MET A 141 10.29 -7.97 -23.99
C MET A 141 8.96 -7.74 -23.26
#